data_AF-A0A662UQ90-F1
#
_entry.id   AF-A0A662UQ90-F1
#
_cell.length_a   1.000
_cell.length_b   1.000
_cell.length_c   1.000
_cell.angle_alpha   90.00
_cell.angle_beta   90.00
_cell.angle_gamma   90.00
#
_symmetry.space_group_name_H-M   'P 1'
#
loop_
_entity.id
_entity.type
_entity.pdbx_description
1 polymer ?
#
loop_
_entity_poly.entity_id
_entity_poly.type
_entity_poly.pdbx_seq_one_letter_code
_entity_poly.pdbx_strand_id
1 'polypeptide(L)'
;MTKTLIVLGDVSHVSLVIEYIAMARGEEYTIVTHSELVGPIGREIGRAKQAKHVKLVVFNYTRPEESALRLFVEASPDVVVDCDPYDKLRYLKNIVKASSMEVVECSDLR
;
A
#
# COMPACT_ATOMS: atom_id res chain seq x y z
N MET A 1 -17.27 -5.01 -0.59
CA MET A 1 -16.25 -4.61 0.41
C MET A 1 -15.12 -4.01 -0.39
N THR A 2 -14.79 -2.75 -0.18
CA THR A 2 -13.77 -2.06 -1.00
C THR A 2 -12.38 -2.59 -0.65
N LYS A 3 -11.59 -2.89 -1.68
CA LYS A 3 -10.20 -3.34 -1.58
C LYS A 3 -9.26 -2.21 -1.93
N THR A 4 -8.46 -1.78 -0.97
CA THR A 4 -7.54 -0.66 -1.14
C THR A 4 -6.11 -1.17 -1.15
N LEU A 5 -5.40 -0.91 -2.25
CA LEU A 5 -3.96 -1.18 -2.38
C LEU A 5 -3.19 0.09 -2.02
N ILE A 6 -2.32 0.01 -1.02
CA ILE A 6 -1.49 1.12 -0.59
C ILE A 6 -0.06 0.86 -1.02
N VAL A 7 0.47 1.71 -1.89
CA VAL A 7 1.85 1.66 -2.39
C VAL A 7 2.70 2.54 -1.48
N LEU A 8 3.40 1.95 -0.51
CA LEU A 8 4.09 2.70 0.54
C LEU A 8 5.62 2.59 0.40
N GLY A 9 6.26 3.68 -0.04
CA GLY A 9 7.70 3.75 -0.29
C GLY A 9 8.48 4.74 0.59
N ASP A 10 7.79 5.54 1.41
CA ASP A 10 8.42 6.49 2.32
C ASP A 10 7.99 6.28 3.78
N VAL A 11 8.96 6.35 4.68
CA VAL A 11 8.75 6.27 6.14
C VAL A 11 7.94 7.45 6.65
N SER A 12 8.05 8.61 6.02
CA SER A 12 7.36 9.84 6.41
C SER A 12 5.82 9.70 6.35
N HIS A 13 5.33 8.80 5.50
CA HIS A 13 3.90 8.55 5.29
C HIS A 13 3.33 7.42 6.15
N VAL A 14 4.16 6.67 6.89
CA VAL A 14 3.71 5.48 7.62
C VAL A 14 2.61 5.84 8.63
N SER A 15 2.83 6.84 9.49
CA SER A 15 1.83 7.22 10.50
C SER A 15 0.51 7.66 9.87
N LEU A 16 0.57 8.49 8.82
CA LEU A 16 -0.62 8.94 8.09
C LEU A 16 -1.41 7.77 7.50
N VAL A 17 -0.72 6.83 6.85
CA VAL A 17 -1.35 5.63 6.27
C VAL A 17 -2.03 4.78 7.34
N ILE A 18 -1.36 4.57 8.48
CA ILE A 18 -1.95 3.76 9.56
C ILE A 18 -3.14 4.48 10.21
N GLU A 19 -3.09 5.81 10.39
CA GLU A 19 -4.22 6.60 10.87
C GLU A 19 -5.41 6.56 9.90
N TYR A 20 -5.16 6.66 8.60
CA TYR A 20 -6.17 6.53 7.55
C TYR A 20 -6.88 5.17 7.61
N ILE A 21 -6.11 4.08 7.63
CA ILE A 21 -6.64 2.71 7.81
C ILE A 21 -7.45 2.61 9.10
N ALA A 22 -7.02 3.33 10.14
CA ALA A 22 -7.66 3.26 11.44
C ALA A 22 -9.05 3.85 11.53
N MET A 23 -9.33 4.82 10.67
CA MET A 23 -10.61 5.51 10.62
C MET A 23 -11.64 4.76 9.77
N ALA A 24 -11.18 3.92 8.85
CA ALA A 24 -12.05 3.21 7.92
C ALA A 24 -12.75 2.00 8.56
N ARG A 25 -14.02 1.80 8.19
CA ARG A 25 -14.84 0.66 8.65
C ARG A 25 -15.28 -0.17 7.47
N GLY A 26 -14.89 -1.45 7.45
CA GLY A 26 -15.37 -2.41 6.45
C GLY A 26 -14.60 -2.42 5.13
N GLU A 27 -13.33 -2.02 5.14
CA GLU A 27 -12.42 -2.07 3.99
C GLU A 27 -11.32 -3.12 4.21
N GLU A 28 -10.80 -3.67 3.12
CA GLU A 28 -9.62 -4.55 3.12
C GLU A 28 -8.40 -3.80 2.60
N TYR A 29 -7.32 -3.76 3.38
CA TYR A 29 -6.10 -3.05 3.01
C TYR A 29 -4.97 -4.01 2.66
N THR A 30 -4.34 -3.79 1.51
CA THR A 30 -3.05 -4.40 1.19
C THR A 30 -2.00 -3.32 1.09
N ILE A 31 -1.05 -3.29 2.04
CA ILE A 31 0.11 -2.39 1.98
C ILE A 31 1.22 -3.14 1.25
N VAL A 32 1.63 -2.64 0.09
CA VAL A 32 2.83 -3.10 -0.61
C VAL A 32 3.97 -2.14 -0.32
N THR A 33 5.11 -2.66 0.13
CA THR A 33 6.25 -1.86 0.57
C THR A 33 7.59 -2.54 0.29
N HIS A 34 8.71 -1.86 0.56
CA HIS A 34 10.04 -2.46 0.57
C HIS A 34 10.45 -2.91 1.99
N SER A 35 11.45 -3.79 2.08
CA SER A 35 11.83 -4.47 3.33
C SER A 35 12.15 -3.54 4.50
N GLU A 36 12.79 -2.40 4.24
CA GLU A 36 13.20 -1.42 5.27
C GLU A 36 12.00 -0.79 6.01
N LEU A 37 10.83 -0.73 5.37
CA LEU A 37 9.62 -0.13 5.96
C LEU A 37 8.80 -1.12 6.80
N VAL A 38 9.09 -2.41 6.75
CA VAL A 38 8.36 -3.43 7.53
C VAL A 38 8.43 -3.14 9.03
N GLY A 39 9.61 -2.76 9.54
CA GLY A 39 9.80 -2.41 10.95
C GLY A 39 8.98 -1.18 11.37
N PRO A 40 9.14 -0.02 10.71
CA PRO A 40 8.29 1.16 10.93
C PRO A 40 6.78 0.87 10.88
N ILE A 41 6.31 0.19 9.84
CA ILE A 41 4.87 -0.14 9.67
C ILE A 41 4.38 -1.03 10.81
N GLY A 42 5.12 -2.09 11.15
CA GLY A 42 4.74 -3.01 12.22
C GLY A 42 4.61 -2.33 13.58
N ARG A 43 5.48 -1.33 13.88
CA ARG A 43 5.39 -0.55 15.11
C ARG A 43 4.12 0.30 15.17
N GLU A 44 3.78 0.98 14.09
CA GLU A 44 2.58 1.84 14.02
C GLU A 44 1.29 1.01 14.04
N ILE A 45 1.24 -0.11 13.31
CA ILE A 45 0.12 -1.07 13.39
C ILE A 45 -0.08 -1.58 14.82
N GLY A 46 1.01 -1.93 15.50
CA GLY A 46 0.98 -2.40 16.89
C GLY A 46 0.45 -1.34 17.85
N ARG A 47 0.83 -0.07 17.67
CA ARG A 47 0.32 1.07 18.46
C ARG A 47 -1.17 1.32 18.22
N ALA A 48 -1.61 1.26 16.97
CA ALA A 48 -3.01 1.46 16.60
C ALA A 48 -3.94 0.34 17.11
N LYS A 49 -3.41 -0.83 17.51
CA LYS A 49 -4.16 -2.06 17.86
C LYS A 49 -4.99 -2.62 16.70
N GLN A 50 -4.54 -2.43 15.46
CA GLN A 50 -5.31 -2.76 14.26
C GLN A 50 -4.63 -3.81 13.38
N ALA A 51 -4.82 -5.07 13.75
CA ALA A 51 -4.23 -6.19 13.00
C ALA A 51 -5.21 -6.92 12.07
N LYS A 52 -6.52 -6.69 12.18
CA LYS A 52 -7.52 -7.62 11.62
C LYS A 52 -7.83 -7.42 10.13
N HIS A 53 -7.44 -6.30 9.52
CA HIS A 53 -7.85 -5.94 8.15
C HIS A 53 -6.71 -5.44 7.25
N VAL A 54 -5.45 -5.67 7.65
CA VAL A 54 -4.27 -5.19 6.91
C VAL A 54 -3.38 -6.37 6.51
N LYS A 55 -3.22 -6.57 5.21
CA LYS A 55 -2.21 -7.45 4.62
C LYS A 55 -0.98 -6.62 4.29
N LEU A 56 0.15 -6.91 4.94
CA LEU A 56 1.44 -6.31 4.60
C LEU A 56 2.19 -7.22 3.63
N VAL A 57 2.63 -6.67 2.51
CA VAL A 57 3.38 -7.39 1.48
C VAL A 57 4.68 -6.68 1.16
N VAL A 58 5.78 -7.43 1.22
CA VAL A 58 7.10 -6.94 0.80
C VAL A 58 7.27 -7.20 -0.69
N PHE A 59 7.56 -6.15 -1.44
CA PHE A 59 7.78 -6.22 -2.86
C PHE A 59 9.08 -6.99 -3.17
N ASN A 60 8.99 -7.93 -4.12
CA ASN A 60 10.13 -8.73 -4.54
C ASN A 60 10.82 -8.09 -5.75
N TYR A 61 12.02 -7.56 -5.53
CA TYR A 61 12.81 -6.87 -6.54
C TYR A 61 13.63 -7.80 -7.44
N THR A 62 13.71 -9.10 -7.15
CA THR A 62 14.46 -10.06 -8.00
C THR A 62 13.76 -10.30 -9.34
N ARG A 63 12.43 -10.19 -9.38
CA ARG A 63 11.60 -10.28 -10.59
C ARG A 63 10.48 -9.23 -10.51
N PRO A 64 10.82 -7.95 -10.70
CA PRO A 64 9.94 -6.86 -10.28
C PRO A 64 8.69 -6.73 -11.15
N GLU A 65 8.76 -6.97 -12.46
CA GLU A 65 7.61 -6.93 -13.37
C GLU A 65 6.60 -8.05 -13.05
N GLU A 66 7.09 -9.28 -12.93
CA GLU A 66 6.28 -10.46 -12.56
C GLU A 66 5.64 -10.26 -11.19
N SER A 67 6.41 -9.75 -10.22
CA SER A 67 5.94 -9.51 -8.86
C SER A 67 4.88 -8.41 -8.84
N ALA A 68 5.07 -7.30 -9.55
CA ALA A 68 4.08 -6.24 -9.64
C ALA A 68 2.77 -6.74 -10.27
N LEU A 69 2.84 -7.48 -11.38
CA LEU A 69 1.66 -8.01 -12.05
C LEU A 69 0.91 -8.99 -11.16
N ARG A 70 1.62 -9.93 -10.54
CA ARG A 70 1.02 -10.90 -9.63
C ARG A 70 0.36 -10.21 -8.44
N LEU A 71 1.04 -9.25 -7.81
CA LEU A 71 0.49 -8.50 -6.67
C LEU A 71 -0.75 -7.71 -7.06
N PHE A 72 -0.74 -7.05 -8.21
CA PHE A 72 -1.88 -6.27 -8.69
C PHE A 72 -3.10 -7.17 -8.96
N VAL A 73 -2.90 -8.31 -9.64
CA VAL A 73 -3.97 -9.28 -9.91
C VAL A 73 -4.50 -9.92 -8.63
N GLU A 74 -3.62 -10.32 -7.71
CA GLU A 74 -4.03 -10.92 -6.43
C GLU A 74 -4.76 -9.94 -5.52
N ALA A 75 -4.28 -8.69 -5.44
CA ALA A 75 -4.93 -7.65 -4.67
C ALA A 75 -6.29 -7.28 -5.28
N SER A 76 -6.37 -7.28 -6.63
CA SER A 76 -7.55 -6.85 -7.40
C SER A 76 -8.20 -5.61 -6.76
N PRO A 77 -7.44 -4.52 -6.57
CA PRO A 77 -7.93 -3.39 -5.79
C PRO A 77 -9.07 -2.68 -6.53
N ASP A 78 -9.89 -1.96 -5.76
CA ASP A 78 -10.86 -0.98 -6.27
C ASP A 78 -10.24 0.43 -6.28
N VAL A 79 -9.41 0.72 -5.27
CA VAL A 79 -8.71 2.00 -5.07
C VAL A 79 -7.23 1.76 -4.84
N VAL A 80 -6.38 2.62 -5.39
CA VAL A 80 -4.94 2.64 -5.10
C VAL A 80 -4.56 3.93 -4.40
N VAL A 81 -3.86 3.81 -3.28
CA VAL A 81 -3.27 4.96 -2.57
C VAL A 81 -1.77 4.99 -2.86
N ASP A 82 -1.28 6.05 -3.51
CA ASP A 82 0.14 6.22 -3.83
C ASP A 82 0.86 7.02 -2.74
N CYS A 83 1.64 6.32 -1.91
CA CYS A 83 2.50 6.86 -0.86
C CYS A 83 3.99 6.57 -1.12
N ASP A 84 4.37 6.49 -2.39
CA ASP A 84 5.75 6.26 -2.85
C ASP A 84 6.25 7.42 -3.72
N PRO A 85 6.62 8.56 -3.10
CA PRO A 85 7.05 9.77 -3.83
C PRO A 85 8.42 9.60 -4.52
N TYR A 86 9.19 8.56 -4.16
CA TYR A 86 10.51 8.30 -4.71
C TYR A 86 10.54 7.14 -5.72
N ASP A 87 9.36 6.67 -6.16
CA ASP A 87 9.20 5.60 -7.16
C ASP A 87 9.95 4.30 -6.82
N LYS A 88 10.12 3.96 -5.53
CA LYS A 88 10.73 2.69 -5.12
C LYS A 88 9.91 1.49 -5.59
N LEU A 89 8.62 1.65 -5.84
CA LEU A 89 7.67 0.65 -6.30
C LEU A 89 7.18 0.95 -7.74
N ARG A 90 8.02 1.62 -8.55
CA ARG A 90 7.69 2.05 -9.94
C ARG A 90 6.97 1.02 -10.80
N TYR A 91 7.32 -0.25 -10.67
CA TYR A 91 6.74 -1.32 -11.48
C TYR A 91 5.25 -1.52 -11.20
N LEU A 92 4.86 -1.45 -9.93
CA LEU A 92 3.47 -1.51 -9.51
C LEU A 92 2.74 -0.24 -9.96
N LYS A 93 3.37 0.94 -9.77
CA LYS A 93 2.81 2.23 -10.21
C LYS A 93 2.53 2.27 -11.72
N ASN A 94 3.39 1.68 -12.54
CA ASN A 94 3.20 1.60 -13.99
C ASN A 94 1.97 0.75 -14.37
N ILE A 95 1.73 -0.35 -13.65
CA ILE A 95 0.53 -1.18 -13.87
C ILE A 95 -0.72 -0.39 -13.48
N VAL A 96 -0.69 0.30 -12.34
CA VAL A 96 -1.80 1.12 -11.84
C VAL A 96 -2.14 2.25 -12.82
N LYS A 97 -1.13 2.95 -13.35
CA LYS A 97 -1.32 3.98 -14.39
C LYS A 97 -1.98 3.44 -15.66
N ALA A 98 -1.79 2.15 -15.95
CA ALA A 98 -2.39 1.49 -17.10
C ALA A 98 -3.77 0.87 -16.80
N SER A 99 -4.22 0.80 -15.54
CA SER A 99 -5.38 -0.02 -15.12
C SER A 99 -6.72 0.71 -15.00
N SER A 100 -6.82 1.99 -15.42
CA SER A 100 -8.05 2.82 -15.29
C SER A 100 -8.62 2.92 -13.88
N MET A 101 -7.81 2.62 -12.87
CA MET A 101 -8.22 2.60 -11.48
C MET A 101 -8.28 4.00 -10.86
N GLU A 102 -9.08 4.13 -9.81
CA GLU A 102 -9.02 5.31 -8.94
C GLU A 102 -7.68 5.30 -8.19
N VAL A 103 -6.94 6.40 -8.34
CA VAL A 103 -5.68 6.65 -7.66
C VAL A 103 -5.83 7.87 -6.77
N VAL A 104 -5.53 7.69 -5.48
CA VAL A 104 -5.52 8.74 -4.47
C VAL A 104 -4.07 8.98 -4.06
N GLU A 105 -3.61 10.22 -4.15
CA GLU A 105 -2.27 10.58 -3.69
C GLU A 105 -2.23 10.59 -2.15
N CYS A 106 -1.09 10.20 -1.57
CA CYS A 106 -0.96 10.15 -0.10
C CYS A 106 -1.22 11.50 0.59
N SER A 107 -0.95 12.61 -0.11
CA SER A 107 -1.21 13.96 0.39
C SER A 107 -2.68 14.24 0.66
N ASP A 108 -3.57 13.51 -0.01
CA ASP A 108 -5.00 13.74 -0.02
C ASP A 108 -5.74 12.88 1.03
N LEU A 109 -4.99 12.10 1.82
CA LEU A 109 -5.53 11.29 2.93
C LEU A 109 -5.88 12.10 4.19
N ARG A 110 -5.59 13.41 4.21
CA ARG A 110 -5.79 14.30 5.37
C ARG A 110 -7.20 14.86 5.47
#